data_AF-A0A9U5G0C2-F1
#
_entry.id   AF-A0A9U5G0C2-F1
#
_cell.length_a   1.000
_cell.length_b   1.000
_cell.length_c   1.000
_cell.angle_alpha   90.00
_cell.angle_beta   90.00
_cell.angle_gamma   90.00
#
_symmetry.space_group_name_H-M   'P 1'
#
loop_
_entity.id
_entity.type
_entity.pdbx_description
1 polymer ?
#
loop_
_entity_poly.entity_id
_entity_poly.type
_entity_poly.pdbx_seq_one_letter_code
_entity_poly.pdbx_strand_id
1 'polypeptide(L)'
;MARRSSASALPAAGPTDAGPAMTAAPAPASVAALPPLPAARPGTRASRALANALACGAVALAATGCQTAPKPLYHWQEFPRQQYQTLLMDGSDPQAQIQTLEAQAEKARAGNLALPPGFRAHLGLMYLNVGNPDQARALFEAERASFPESAVFIDSLLRRMDGKTTAAQGKKS
;
A
#
# COMPACT_ATOMS: atom_id res chain seq x y z
N MET A 1 13.08 38.76 -39.05
CA MET A 1 12.35 39.49 -37.98
C MET A 1 11.27 38.60 -37.39
N ALA A 2 11.36 38.38 -36.07
CA ALA A 2 10.35 37.93 -35.10
C ALA A 2 9.36 36.80 -35.47
N ARG A 3 9.60 35.59 -34.97
CA ARG A 3 8.53 34.75 -34.44
C ARG A 3 8.68 34.66 -32.92
N ARG A 4 7.66 35.16 -32.23
CA ARG A 4 7.54 35.26 -30.77
C ARG A 4 7.61 33.88 -30.12
N SER A 5 8.42 33.79 -29.08
CA SER A 5 8.33 32.77 -28.02
C SER A 5 6.98 32.90 -27.33
N SER A 6 6.26 31.78 -27.22
CA SER A 6 5.15 31.63 -26.28
C SER A 6 5.58 30.61 -25.25
N ALA A 7 6.06 31.10 -24.11
CA ALA A 7 6.19 30.35 -22.89
C ALA A 7 4.78 30.20 -22.28
N SER A 8 4.25 28.98 -22.25
CA SER A 8 3.10 28.65 -21.40
C SER A 8 3.61 28.27 -20.03
N ALA A 9 3.26 29.11 -19.05
CA ALA A 9 3.45 28.85 -17.64
C ALA A 9 2.60 27.63 -17.20
N LEU A 10 3.23 26.67 -16.54
CA LEU A 10 2.55 25.62 -15.78
C LEU A 10 1.88 26.23 -14.54
N PRO A 11 0.61 25.94 -14.26
CA PRO A 11 0.05 26.16 -12.93
C PRO A 11 0.57 25.10 -11.94
N ALA A 12 0.95 25.55 -10.76
CA ALA A 12 1.36 24.74 -9.63
C ALA A 12 0.21 23.81 -9.19
N ALA A 13 0.50 22.51 -9.11
CA ALA A 13 -0.37 21.53 -8.49
C ALA A 13 -0.46 21.82 -6.98
N GLY A 14 -1.67 22.12 -6.52
CA GLY A 14 -2.00 22.23 -5.09
C GLY A 14 -1.88 20.87 -4.38
N PRO A 15 -1.93 20.87 -3.04
CA PRO A 15 -1.77 19.66 -2.23
C PRO A 15 -2.91 18.70 -2.53
N THR A 16 -2.57 17.51 -3.03
CA THR A 16 -3.51 16.42 -3.17
C THR A 16 -3.96 15.95 -1.80
N ASP A 17 -5.26 16.16 -1.62
CA ASP A 17 -6.15 15.71 -0.57
C ASP A 17 -5.83 14.30 -0.08
N ALA A 18 -5.90 14.13 1.24
CA ALA A 18 -5.77 12.85 1.91
C ALA A 18 -6.85 11.90 1.39
N GLY A 19 -6.44 10.81 0.75
CA GLY A 19 -7.34 9.75 0.33
C GLY A 19 -8.20 9.24 1.50
N PRO A 20 -9.47 8.87 1.26
CA PRO A 20 -10.42 8.57 2.32
C PRO A 20 -9.99 7.34 3.12
N ALA A 21 -10.00 7.50 4.45
CA ALA A 21 -9.94 6.39 5.38
C ALA A 21 -11.05 5.40 5.05
N MET A 22 -10.66 4.20 4.62
CA MET A 22 -11.58 3.11 4.35
C MET A 22 -12.20 2.67 5.67
N THR A 23 -13.41 3.17 5.93
CA THR A 23 -14.19 2.91 7.15
C THR A 23 -14.45 1.41 7.28
N ALA A 24 -13.98 0.83 8.38
CA ALA A 24 -14.21 -0.57 8.72
C ALA A 24 -15.71 -0.84 8.89
N ALA A 25 -16.16 -1.95 8.30
CA ALA A 25 -17.51 -2.49 8.44
C ALA A 25 -17.85 -2.80 9.92
N PRO A 26 -19.08 -2.54 10.39
CA PRO A 26 -19.49 -2.93 11.72
C PRO A 26 -19.80 -4.43 11.76
N ALA A 27 -19.17 -5.15 12.71
CA ALA A 27 -19.55 -6.51 13.07
C ALA A 27 -20.90 -6.50 13.82
N PRO A 28 -21.78 -7.50 13.64
CA PRO A 28 -23.02 -7.58 14.38
C PRO A 28 -22.75 -8.05 15.83
N ALA A 29 -23.03 -7.18 16.80
CA ALA A 29 -23.06 -7.58 18.20
C ALA A 29 -24.28 -8.48 18.43
N SER A 30 -24.01 -9.75 18.66
CA SER A 30 -24.97 -10.77 19.02
C SER A 30 -25.64 -10.41 20.35
N VAL A 31 -26.98 -10.39 20.34
CA VAL A 31 -27.83 -10.33 21.53
C VAL A 31 -27.52 -11.52 22.42
N ALA A 32 -26.93 -11.27 23.58
CA ALA A 32 -26.83 -12.25 24.67
C ALA A 32 -27.76 -11.81 25.79
N ALA A 33 -28.59 -12.77 26.20
CA ALA A 33 -29.73 -12.64 27.09
C ALA A 33 -29.40 -12.01 28.46
N LEU A 34 -30.35 -11.19 28.94
CA LEU A 34 -30.43 -10.77 30.33
C LEU A 34 -30.50 -11.99 31.28
N PRO A 35 -29.68 -12.04 32.34
CA PRO A 35 -30.01 -12.86 33.50
C PRO A 35 -31.07 -12.18 34.40
N PRO A 36 -31.95 -12.94 35.07
CA PRO A 36 -32.97 -12.38 35.96
C PRO A 36 -32.38 -11.82 37.25
N LEU A 37 -33.01 -10.76 37.77
CA LEU A 37 -32.65 -10.10 39.04
C LEU A 37 -32.65 -11.09 40.22
N PRO A 38 -31.62 -11.08 41.09
CA PRO A 38 -31.72 -11.68 42.42
C PRO A 38 -32.45 -10.76 43.40
N ALA A 39 -33.43 -11.33 44.11
CA ALA A 39 -34.14 -10.68 45.20
C ALA A 39 -33.20 -10.42 46.40
N ALA A 40 -33.22 -9.19 46.92
CA ALA A 40 -32.44 -8.76 48.07
C ALA A 40 -32.94 -9.42 49.38
N ARG A 41 -31.99 -9.92 50.18
CA ARG A 41 -32.21 -10.29 51.58
C ARG A 41 -31.47 -9.29 52.48
N PRO A 42 -32.09 -8.75 53.55
CA PRO A 42 -31.38 -7.89 54.48
C PRO A 42 -30.67 -8.75 55.53
N GLY A 43 -29.34 -8.75 55.48
CA GLY A 43 -28.48 -9.32 56.52
C GLY A 43 -27.42 -8.29 56.88
N THR A 44 -27.67 -7.52 57.92
CA THR A 44 -26.73 -6.57 58.50
C THR A 44 -25.49 -7.29 59.05
N ARG A 45 -24.30 -6.86 58.64
CA ARG A 45 -23.04 -6.89 59.40
C ARG A 45 -22.03 -6.01 58.67
N ALA A 46 -21.98 -4.74 59.06
CA ALA A 46 -20.96 -4.26 59.97
C ALA A 46 -19.58 -4.17 59.28
N SER A 47 -19.36 -3.02 58.66
CA SER A 47 -18.17 -2.18 58.93
C SER A 47 -16.86 -2.92 59.15
N ARG A 48 -16.16 -3.24 58.05
CA ARG A 48 -14.67 -3.30 57.97
C ARG A 48 -14.08 -3.69 56.61
N ALA A 49 -14.88 -3.95 55.57
CA ALA A 49 -14.35 -4.37 54.26
C ALA A 49 -14.25 -3.24 53.20
N LEU A 50 -14.41 -1.96 53.59
CA LEU A 50 -14.40 -0.84 52.65
C LEU A 50 -13.00 -0.27 52.32
N ALA A 51 -11.95 -0.67 53.05
CA ALA A 51 -10.60 -0.15 52.81
C ALA A 51 -9.82 -0.92 51.72
N ASN A 52 -10.05 -2.24 51.56
CA ASN A 52 -9.28 -3.05 50.58
C ASN A 52 -9.97 -3.24 49.22
N ALA A 53 -11.27 -2.93 49.09
CA ALA A 53 -11.97 -3.03 47.81
C ALA A 53 -11.70 -1.82 46.89
N LEU A 54 -11.30 -0.68 47.45
CA LEU A 54 -10.97 0.53 46.68
C LEU A 54 -9.57 0.44 46.02
N ALA A 55 -8.67 -0.38 46.54
CA ALA A 55 -7.31 -0.54 46.03
C ALA A 55 -7.23 -1.44 44.78
N CYS A 56 -8.15 -2.40 44.61
CA CYS A 56 -8.15 -3.30 43.44
C CYS A 56 -8.87 -2.71 42.22
N GLY A 57 -9.82 -1.79 42.40
CA GLY A 57 -10.53 -1.16 41.28
C GLY A 57 -9.70 -0.14 40.50
N ALA A 58 -8.76 0.54 41.17
CA ALA A 58 -7.92 1.58 40.55
C ALA A 58 -6.84 1.02 39.59
N VAL A 59 -6.43 -0.25 39.76
CA VAL A 59 -5.43 -0.90 38.90
C VAL A 59 -6.03 -1.36 37.56
N ALA A 60 -7.34 -1.66 37.52
CA ALA A 60 -8.00 -2.14 36.30
C ALA A 60 -8.19 -1.05 35.22
N LEU A 61 -8.29 0.23 35.60
CA LEU A 61 -8.42 1.35 34.67
C LEU A 61 -7.09 1.83 34.08
N ALA A 62 -5.95 1.42 34.65
CA ALA A 62 -4.62 1.74 34.12
C ALA A 62 -4.16 0.77 33.02
N ALA A 63 -4.97 -0.24 32.68
CA ALA A 63 -4.68 -1.23 31.64
C ALA A 63 -5.32 -0.88 30.28
N THR A 64 -5.65 0.38 30.01
CA THR A 64 -5.97 0.84 28.64
C THR A 64 -4.69 0.84 27.82
N GLY A 65 -4.38 -0.31 27.24
CA GLY A 65 -3.23 -0.49 26.35
C GLY A 65 -3.25 0.53 25.21
N CYS A 66 -2.17 1.28 25.07
CA CYS A 66 -1.94 2.13 23.90
C CYS A 66 -1.69 1.20 22.71
N GLN A 67 -2.76 0.77 22.03
CA GLN A 67 -2.63 -0.02 20.80
C GLN A 67 -2.27 0.95 19.67
N THR A 68 -0.96 1.20 19.48
CA THR A 68 -0.48 1.87 18.27
C THR A 68 -0.81 0.99 17.07
N ALA A 69 -1.39 1.57 16.03
CA ALA A 69 -1.73 0.84 14.81
C ALA A 69 -0.48 0.14 14.25
N PRO A 70 -0.59 -1.12 13.78
CA PRO A 70 0.55 -1.83 13.25
C PRO A 70 1.13 -1.08 12.05
N LYS A 71 2.44 -0.80 12.09
CA LYS A 71 3.13 -0.16 10.97
C LYS A 71 3.03 -1.08 9.74
N PRO A 72 2.60 -0.58 8.57
CA PRO A 72 2.54 -1.39 7.37
C PRO A 72 3.95 -1.84 6.98
N LEU A 73 4.06 -3.10 6.56
CA LEU A 73 5.32 -3.71 6.14
C LEU A 73 5.82 -3.09 4.82
N TYR A 74 4.90 -2.77 3.90
CA TYR A 74 5.20 -2.20 2.59
C TYR A 74 4.59 -0.81 2.39
N HIS A 75 5.24 -0.01 1.54
CA HIS A 75 4.77 1.31 1.14
C HIS A 75 3.89 1.24 -0.11
N TRP A 76 2.58 1.01 0.08
CA TRP A 76 1.63 0.79 -1.01
C TRP A 76 1.23 2.05 -1.80
N GLN A 77 0.93 3.17 -1.13
CA GLN A 77 0.55 4.47 -1.76
C GLN A 77 -0.32 4.33 -3.03
N GLU A 78 0.11 4.93 -4.15
CA GLU A 78 -0.63 5.03 -5.41
C GLU A 78 -0.63 3.73 -6.22
N PHE A 79 0.21 2.77 -5.86
CA PHE A 79 0.43 1.55 -6.63
C PHE A 79 -0.88 0.78 -6.95
N PRO A 80 -1.79 0.51 -6.00
CA PRO A 80 -3.03 -0.20 -6.30
C PRO A 80 -3.91 0.55 -7.31
N ARG A 81 -3.93 1.89 -7.25
CA ARG A 81 -4.68 2.72 -8.18
C ARG A 81 -4.07 2.66 -9.58
N GLN A 82 -2.74 2.72 -9.69
CA GLN A 82 -2.04 2.58 -10.98
C GLN A 82 -2.30 1.23 -11.65
N GLN A 83 -2.26 0.15 -10.87
CA GLN A 83 -2.61 -1.18 -11.37
C GLN A 83 -4.06 -1.24 -11.88
N TYR A 84 -5.00 -0.69 -11.10
CA TYR A 84 -6.41 -0.66 -11.49
C TYR A 84 -6.64 0.14 -12.78
N GLN A 85 -5.99 1.30 -12.93
CA GLN A 85 -6.09 2.12 -14.14
C GLN A 85 -5.56 1.38 -15.38
N THR A 86 -4.41 0.70 -15.24
CA THR A 86 -3.87 -0.13 -16.33
C THR A 86 -4.85 -1.23 -16.73
N LEU A 87 -5.50 -1.89 -15.77
CA LEU A 87 -6.45 -2.98 -16.04
C LEU A 87 -7.73 -2.52 -16.76
N LEU A 88 -8.18 -1.29 -16.48
CA LEU A 88 -9.36 -0.72 -17.12
C LEU A 88 -9.13 -0.35 -18.58
N MET A 89 -7.88 -0.34 -19.06
CA MET A 89 -7.50 0.19 -20.39
C MET A 89 -8.07 1.59 -20.67
N ASP A 90 -8.39 2.34 -19.61
CA ASP A 90 -8.49 3.78 -19.65
C ASP A 90 -7.10 4.26 -20.07
N GLY A 91 -7.04 5.08 -21.13
CA GLY A 91 -5.84 5.59 -21.80
C GLY A 91 -4.92 6.46 -20.93
N SER A 92 -4.81 6.14 -19.63
CA SER A 92 -3.76 6.53 -18.71
C SER A 92 -2.41 6.48 -19.41
N ASP A 93 -1.87 7.68 -19.63
CA ASP A 93 -0.58 7.89 -20.28
C ASP A 93 0.49 7.04 -19.56
N PRO A 94 1.08 6.04 -20.25
CA PRO A 94 2.10 5.18 -19.64
C PRO A 94 3.26 5.99 -19.07
N GLN A 95 3.59 7.15 -19.66
CA GLN A 95 4.66 8.01 -19.18
C GLN A 95 4.31 8.69 -17.85
N ALA A 96 3.07 9.16 -17.70
CA ALA A 96 2.58 9.71 -16.44
C ALA A 96 2.52 8.65 -15.32
N GLN A 97 2.17 7.40 -15.67
CA GLN A 97 2.19 6.29 -14.72
C GLN A 97 3.61 5.95 -14.25
N ILE A 98 4.57 5.91 -15.19
CA ILE A 98 5.99 5.72 -14.89
C ILE A 98 6.47 6.79 -13.90
N GLN A 99 6.22 8.07 -14.18
CA GLN A 99 6.63 9.17 -13.30
C GLN A 99 6.04 9.04 -11.89
N THR A 100 4.76 8.65 -11.79
CA THR A 100 4.08 8.46 -10.51
C THR A 100 4.72 7.34 -9.69
N LEU A 101 5.00 6.20 -10.34
CA LEU A 101 5.61 5.04 -9.70
C LEU A 101 7.08 5.28 -9.36
N GLU A 102 7.86 5.93 -10.21
CA GLU A 102 9.23 6.33 -9.90
C GLU A 102 9.28 7.27 -8.69
N ALA A 103 8.41 8.28 -8.66
CA ALA A 103 8.33 9.19 -7.51
C ALA A 103 7.96 8.45 -6.22
N GLN A 104 7.11 7.43 -6.28
CA GLN A 104 6.81 6.57 -5.14
C GLN A 104 8.03 5.72 -4.73
N ALA A 105 8.77 5.17 -5.69
CA ALA A 105 10.01 4.43 -5.41
C ALA A 105 11.05 5.29 -4.70
N GLU A 106 11.20 6.54 -5.15
CA GLU A 106 12.11 7.52 -4.55
C GLU A 106 11.69 7.91 -3.13
N LYS A 107 10.39 8.10 -2.89
CA LYS A 107 9.87 8.33 -1.52
C LYS A 107 10.10 7.13 -0.61
N ALA A 108 9.88 5.91 -1.09
CA ALA A 108 10.15 4.70 -0.34
C ALA A 108 11.65 4.57 0.01
N ARG A 109 12.52 4.84 -0.96
CA ARG A 109 13.98 4.86 -0.79
C ARG A 109 14.42 5.89 0.25
N ALA A 110 13.91 7.13 0.18
CA ALA A 110 14.22 8.19 1.14
C ALA A 110 13.72 7.87 2.56
N GLY A 111 12.58 7.19 2.68
CA GLY A 111 12.01 6.77 3.97
C GLY A 111 12.55 5.44 4.50
N ASN A 112 13.50 4.79 3.80
CA ASN A 112 13.96 3.44 4.09
C ASN A 112 12.79 2.43 4.25
N LEU A 113 11.81 2.54 3.34
CA LEU A 113 10.60 1.71 3.30
C LEU A 113 10.71 0.66 2.18
N ALA A 114 10.15 -0.51 2.41
CA ALA A 114 10.10 -1.57 1.41
C ALA A 114 9.01 -1.28 0.37
N LEU A 115 9.36 -1.46 -0.91
CA LEU A 115 8.38 -1.50 -1.99
C LEU A 115 7.57 -2.80 -1.93
N PRO A 116 6.27 -2.76 -2.26
CA PRO A 116 5.44 -3.95 -2.24
C PRO A 116 5.83 -4.95 -3.35
N PRO A 117 5.50 -6.24 -3.18
CA PRO A 117 5.69 -7.23 -4.23
C PRO A 117 4.88 -6.86 -5.48
N GLY A 118 5.46 -7.11 -6.64
CA GLY A 118 4.90 -6.78 -7.95
C GLY A 118 5.10 -5.32 -8.37
N PHE A 119 5.57 -4.44 -7.50
CA PHE A 119 5.76 -3.01 -7.82
C PHE A 119 6.75 -2.82 -8.96
N ARG A 120 7.95 -3.41 -8.84
CA ARG A 120 8.99 -3.24 -9.87
C ARG A 120 8.62 -3.98 -11.15
N ALA A 121 7.95 -5.13 -11.03
CA ALA A 121 7.43 -5.85 -12.19
C ALA A 121 6.40 -5.02 -12.97
N HIS A 122 5.47 -4.35 -12.29
CA HIS A 122 4.50 -3.50 -12.96
C HIS A 122 5.16 -2.27 -13.61
N LEU A 123 6.10 -1.61 -12.92
CA LEU A 123 6.87 -0.53 -13.52
C LEU A 123 7.67 -1.00 -14.75
N GLY A 124 8.26 -2.19 -14.69
CA GLY A 124 8.94 -2.81 -15.82
C GLY A 124 8.00 -3.07 -17.01
N LEU A 125 6.76 -3.50 -16.76
CA LEU A 125 5.73 -3.61 -17.80
C LEU A 125 5.43 -2.25 -18.44
N MET A 126 5.36 -1.16 -17.67
CA MET A 126 5.16 0.18 -18.22
C MET A 126 6.32 0.60 -19.12
N TYR A 127 7.57 0.30 -18.73
CA TYR A 127 8.73 0.55 -19.58
C TYR A 127 8.72 -0.25 -20.89
N LEU A 128 8.22 -1.49 -20.87
CA LEU A 128 8.00 -2.24 -22.10
C LEU A 128 6.97 -1.55 -23.01
N ASN A 129 5.91 -0.98 -22.44
CA ASN A 129 4.86 -0.30 -23.20
C ASN A 129 5.37 0.96 -23.90
N VAL A 130 6.33 1.67 -23.31
CA VAL A 130 6.98 2.86 -23.92
C VAL A 130 8.24 2.52 -24.73
N GLY A 131 8.53 1.23 -24.95
CA GLY A 131 9.64 0.80 -25.80
C GLY A 131 11.03 0.89 -25.15
N ASN A 132 11.12 0.80 -23.83
CA ASN A 132 12.38 0.83 -23.07
C ASN A 132 12.65 -0.52 -22.37
N PRO A 133 13.10 -1.55 -23.12
CA PRO A 133 13.28 -2.90 -22.59
C PRO A 133 14.45 -3.02 -21.60
N ASP A 134 15.45 -2.14 -21.66
CA ASP A 134 16.61 -2.19 -20.78
C ASP A 134 16.22 -1.79 -19.35
N GLN A 135 15.43 -0.72 -19.20
CA GLN A 135 14.88 -0.35 -17.89
C GLN A 135 13.93 -1.42 -17.35
N ALA A 136 13.10 -2.01 -18.22
CA ALA A 136 12.22 -3.10 -17.82
C ALA A 136 13.00 -4.31 -17.28
N ARG A 137 14.09 -4.70 -17.94
CA ARG A 137 14.96 -5.79 -17.49
C ARG A 137 15.55 -5.52 -16.11
N ALA A 138 16.13 -4.34 -15.90
CA ALA A 138 16.72 -3.98 -14.62
C ALA A 138 15.69 -4.05 -13.47
N LEU A 139 14.46 -3.60 -13.72
CA LEU A 139 13.38 -3.67 -12.75
C LEU A 139 12.91 -5.09 -12.46
N PHE A 140 12.82 -5.94 -13.48
CA PHE A 140 12.52 -7.36 -13.31
C PHE A 140 13.59 -8.08 -12.49
N GLU A 141 14.87 -7.85 -12.78
CA GLU A 141 15.97 -8.43 -12.00
C GLU A 141 15.94 -7.95 -10.54
N ALA A 142 15.65 -6.68 -10.30
CA ALA A 142 15.50 -6.14 -8.96
C ALA A 142 14.27 -6.71 -8.22
N GLU A 143 13.17 -6.99 -8.91
CA GLU A 143 12.00 -7.70 -8.35
C GLU A 143 12.38 -9.11 -7.92
N ARG A 144 13.02 -9.87 -8.82
CA ARG A 144 13.50 -11.23 -8.55
C ARG A 144 14.43 -11.30 -7.35
N ALA A 145 15.32 -10.32 -7.20
CA ALA A 145 16.23 -10.22 -6.05
C ALA A 145 15.50 -9.88 -4.74
N SER A 146 14.46 -9.04 -4.80
CA SER A 146 13.69 -8.62 -3.61
C SER A 146 12.66 -9.66 -3.17
N PHE A 147 12.11 -10.41 -4.13
CA PHE A 147 11.03 -11.37 -3.96
C PHE A 147 11.34 -12.65 -4.74
N PRO A 148 12.16 -13.57 -4.17
CA PRO A 148 12.52 -14.82 -4.82
C PRO A 148 11.30 -15.70 -5.17
N GLU A 149 10.17 -15.47 -4.50
CA GLU A 149 8.92 -16.19 -4.69
C GLU A 149 8.30 -15.87 -6.05
N SER A 150 8.65 -14.71 -6.62
CA SER A 150 8.25 -14.29 -7.96
C SER A 150 9.21 -14.78 -9.05
N ALA A 151 10.36 -15.38 -8.71
CA ALA A 151 11.45 -15.65 -9.64
C ALA A 151 11.01 -16.47 -10.86
N VAL A 152 10.19 -17.51 -10.66
CA VAL A 152 9.69 -18.36 -11.75
C VAL A 152 8.92 -17.53 -12.79
N PHE A 153 8.08 -16.60 -12.34
CA PHE A 153 7.32 -15.70 -13.20
C PHE A 153 8.24 -14.69 -13.90
N ILE A 154 9.13 -14.04 -13.14
CA ILE A 154 10.05 -13.04 -13.69
C ILE A 154 11.00 -13.64 -14.72
N ASP A 155 11.56 -14.82 -14.46
CA ASP A 155 12.43 -15.53 -15.38
C ASP A 155 11.72 -15.84 -16.71
N SER A 156 10.39 -16.08 -16.67
CA SER A 156 9.58 -16.23 -17.88
C SER A 156 9.43 -14.94 -18.69
N LEU A 157 9.40 -13.77 -18.02
CA LEU A 157 9.34 -12.47 -18.68
C LEU A 157 10.67 -12.16 -19.36
N LEU A 158 11.77 -12.34 -18.64
CA LEU A 158 13.13 -12.12 -19.16
C LEU A 158 13.41 -12.99 -20.38
N ARG A 159 13.11 -14.30 -20.32
CA ARG A 159 13.25 -15.21 -21.49
C ARG A 159 12.45 -14.75 -22.70
N ARG A 160 11.22 -14.24 -22.49
CA ARG A 160 10.38 -13.72 -23.58
C ARG A 160 10.97 -12.44 -24.19
N MET A 161 11.63 -11.60 -23.40
CA MET A 161 12.33 -10.41 -23.90
C MET A 161 13.53 -10.80 -24.76
N ASP A 162 14.32 -11.78 -24.33
CA ASP A 162 15.48 -12.28 -25.08
C ASP A 162 15.08 -12.88 -26.45
N GLY A 163 13.99 -13.66 -26.47
CA GLY A 163 13.45 -14.23 -27.70
C GLY A 163 12.93 -13.17 -28.69
N LYS A 164 12.29 -12.10 -28.18
CA LYS A 164 11.82 -10.99 -29.02
C LYS A 164 12.99 -10.20 -29.62
N THR A 165 14.06 -9.96 -28.87
CA THR A 165 15.26 -9.28 -29.37
C THR A 165 15.91 -10.07 -30.51
N THR A 166 16.01 -11.40 -30.35
CA THR A 166 16.61 -12.28 -31.37
C THR A 166 15.79 -12.31 -32.66
N ALA A 167 14.45 -12.37 -32.56
CA ALA A 167 13.56 -12.33 -33.72
C ALA A 167 13.57 -10.99 -34.47
N ALA A 168 13.71 -9.87 -33.76
CA ALA A 168 13.79 -8.54 -34.36
C ALA A 168 15.11 -8.30 -35.13
N GLN A 169 16.21 -8.93 -34.69
CA GLN A 169 17.52 -8.81 -35.34
C GLN A 169 17.66 -9.63 -36.63
N GLY A 170 16.91 -10.73 -36.78
CA GLY A 170 16.96 -11.58 -37.98
C GLY A 170 16.23 -11.03 -39.23
N LYS A 171 15.53 -9.89 -39.12
CA LYS A 171 14.69 -9.32 -40.21
C LYS A 171 15.30 -8.11 -40.91
N LYS A 172 16.60 -7.87 -40.72
CA LYS A 172 17.32 -6.67 -41.19
C LYS A 172 18.31 -6.95 -42.33
N SER A 173 18.15 -8.05 -43.06
CA SER A 173 18.98 -8.42 -44.23
C SER A 173 18.12 -8.58 -45.47
#